data_AF-A0A0J6YI21-F1
#
_entry.id   AF-A0A0J6YI21-F1
#
_cell.length_a   1.000
_cell.length_b   1.000
_cell.length_c   1.000
_cell.angle_alpha   90.00
_cell.angle_beta   90.00
_cell.angle_gamma   90.00
#
_symmetry.space_group_name_H-M   'P 1'
#
loop_
_entity.id
_entity.type
_entity.pdbx_description
1 polymer ?
#
loop_
_entity_poly.entity_id
_entity_poly.type
_entity_poly.pdbx_seq_one_letter_code
_entity_poly.pdbx_strand_id
1 'polypeptide(L)'
;MGEPEDSSPYLHELEPVPDEEVLSALENGLYTPKPPENSVDASQSGQVAGTQLGLSGRSWEYWLSQVQRYSTYPPSIFFGLHLVNTSLIPLATQSIEASETYLLLTRPIYQAPVLEPALLTVPILAHIASGIALRFVRQSRCARLYGAETRQQRKALRRSNRSSIQAKLGYFFVPFLGLHVLVNRIGPWYVDGGSSSVGLGYVAHGVARSPWTVGAWYVAFVGIGVWHFVGGWAHWMGWREMATLDRAMEKRRGATAGFLGNPQQVERLHRQKRRRWIIAGITVAGTALWLSGGLGVVGRGGLGSGWEAKTWDNIYSQIPLLGPYLVS
;
A
#
# COMPACT_ATOMS: atom_id res chain seq x y z
N MET A 1 -57.50 48.77 18.00
CA MET A 1 -57.48 47.94 16.79
C MET A 1 -56.01 47.69 16.51
N GLY A 2 -55.49 46.54 16.94
CA GLY A 2 -54.07 46.20 16.84
C GLY A 2 -53.89 45.15 15.76
N GLU A 3 -53.07 45.47 14.76
CA GLU A 3 -52.64 44.55 13.70
C GLU A 3 -51.66 43.52 14.30
N PRO A 4 -51.75 42.22 13.96
CA PRO A 4 -50.77 41.23 14.39
C PRO A 4 -49.52 41.28 13.50
N GLU A 5 -48.34 41.36 14.13
CA GLU A 5 -47.05 41.17 13.47
C GLU A 5 -46.91 39.73 12.96
N ASP A 6 -46.68 39.60 11.65
CA ASP A 6 -46.39 38.34 10.97
C ASP A 6 -44.93 37.93 11.25
N SER A 7 -44.72 37.25 12.38
CA SER A 7 -43.43 36.64 12.72
C SER A 7 -43.28 35.30 12.00
N SER A 8 -42.98 35.35 10.69
CA SER A 8 -42.51 34.18 9.94
C SER A 8 -41.12 33.77 10.45
N PRO A 9 -40.91 32.52 10.90
CA PRO A 9 -39.59 32.06 11.31
C PRO A 9 -38.67 31.99 10.10
N TYR A 10 -37.60 32.78 10.12
CA TYR A 10 -36.48 32.70 9.17
C TYR A 10 -35.94 31.26 9.13
N LEU A 11 -36.33 30.50 8.11
CA LEU A 11 -35.70 29.23 7.76
C LEU A 11 -34.29 29.56 7.28
N HIS A 12 -33.29 29.30 8.13
CA HIS A 12 -31.89 29.35 7.72
C HIS A 12 -31.67 28.18 6.75
N GLU A 13 -31.53 28.50 5.47
CA GLU A 13 -31.25 27.53 4.42
C GLU A 13 -29.84 26.98 4.69
N LEU A 14 -29.78 25.77 5.26
CA LEU A 14 -28.51 25.06 5.45
C LEU A 14 -27.90 24.80 4.07
N GLU A 15 -26.63 25.19 3.89
CA GLU A 15 -25.88 24.82 2.69
C GLU A 15 -26.03 23.31 2.43
N PRO A 16 -26.29 22.89 1.18
CA PRO A 16 -26.50 21.48 0.87
C PRO A 16 -25.29 20.67 1.32
N VAL A 17 -25.58 19.58 2.06
CA VAL A 17 -24.55 18.62 2.47
C VAL A 17 -23.72 18.25 1.24
N PRO A 18 -22.38 18.35 1.29
CA PRO A 18 -21.54 18.05 0.14
C PRO A 18 -21.88 16.66 -0.40
N ASP A 19 -22.18 16.60 -1.69
CA ASP A 19 -22.47 15.37 -2.39
C ASP A 19 -21.40 14.31 -2.06
N GLU A 20 -21.81 13.07 -1.87
CA GLU A 20 -20.88 11.93 -1.70
C GLU A 20 -19.94 11.74 -2.91
N GLU A 21 -20.26 12.41 -4.02
CA GLU A 21 -19.38 12.62 -5.17
C GLU A 21 -18.13 13.45 -4.82
N VAL A 22 -18.28 14.56 -4.08
CA VAL A 22 -17.15 15.35 -3.57
C VAL A 22 -16.32 14.49 -2.62
N LEU A 23 -16.96 13.69 -1.77
CA LEU A 23 -16.25 12.84 -0.80
C LEU A 23 -15.47 11.68 -1.45
N SER A 24 -16.02 11.05 -2.48
CA SER A 24 -15.34 10.00 -3.25
C SER A 24 -14.27 10.57 -4.20
N ALA A 25 -14.49 11.75 -4.79
CA ALA A 25 -13.46 12.48 -5.53
C ALA A 25 -12.31 12.94 -4.62
N LEU A 26 -12.63 13.35 -3.39
CA LEU A 26 -11.68 13.62 -2.31
C LEU A 26 -10.94 12.34 -1.84
N GLU A 27 -11.60 11.19 -1.82
CA GLU A 27 -11.01 9.88 -1.47
C GLU A 27 -10.01 9.41 -2.53
N ASN A 28 -10.28 9.72 -3.80
CA ASN A 28 -9.46 9.32 -4.93
C ASN A 28 -8.43 10.39 -5.36
N GLY A 29 -8.43 11.58 -4.75
CA GLY A 29 -7.49 12.66 -5.09
C GLY A 29 -7.78 13.36 -6.42
N LEU A 30 -9.00 13.23 -6.95
CA LEU A 30 -9.45 13.78 -8.23
C LEU A 30 -10.18 15.13 -8.08
N TYR A 31 -10.38 15.60 -6.85
CA TYR A 31 -11.02 16.88 -6.62
C TYR A 31 -10.06 18.02 -6.91
N THR A 32 -10.34 18.74 -7.99
CA THR A 32 -9.83 20.09 -8.24
C THR A 32 -10.98 21.06 -7.93
N PRO A 33 -10.79 22.07 -7.05
CA PRO A 33 -11.83 23.06 -6.83
C PRO A 33 -12.11 23.76 -8.17
N LYS A 34 -13.36 23.74 -8.63
CA LYS A 34 -13.78 24.68 -9.68
C LYS A 34 -13.74 26.08 -9.07
N PRO A 35 -13.13 27.08 -9.73
CA PRO A 35 -13.33 28.46 -9.32
C PRO A 35 -14.84 28.77 -9.39
N PRO A 36 -15.39 29.53 -8.44
CA PRO A 36 -16.79 29.92 -8.49
C PRO A 36 -17.00 30.81 -9.72
N GLU A 37 -17.65 30.26 -10.76
CA GLU A 37 -18.40 31.08 -11.70
C GLU A 37 -19.53 31.71 -10.88
N ASN A 38 -19.53 33.04 -10.81
CA ASN A 38 -20.45 33.92 -10.07
C ASN A 38 -19.90 34.38 -8.71
N SER A 39 -19.00 35.37 -8.75
CA SER A 39 -18.91 36.37 -7.70
C SER A 39 -18.85 37.76 -8.35
N VAL A 40 -20.02 38.39 -8.47
CA VAL A 40 -20.12 39.84 -8.53
C VAL A 40 -20.43 40.27 -7.10
N ASP A 41 -19.49 41.02 -6.53
CA ASP A 41 -19.59 41.92 -5.39
C ASP A 41 -20.22 41.43 -4.07
N ALA A 42 -19.37 41.14 -3.09
CA ALA A 42 -19.56 41.64 -1.72
C ALA A 42 -18.23 41.70 -0.96
N SER A 43 -17.83 42.93 -0.68
CA SER A 43 -16.69 43.35 0.11
C SER A 43 -16.78 42.97 1.59
N GLN A 44 -15.62 42.62 2.16
CA GLN A 44 -15.19 42.84 3.55
C GLN A 44 -15.97 42.18 4.71
N SER A 45 -15.40 41.14 5.31
CA SER A 45 -14.89 41.19 6.70
C SER A 45 -14.20 39.87 7.07
N GLY A 46 -13.09 40.00 7.81
CA GLY A 46 -12.03 38.99 7.87
C GLY A 46 -12.32 37.73 8.66
N GLN A 47 -11.71 36.63 8.21
CA GLN A 47 -11.32 35.52 9.07
C GLN A 47 -9.95 34.96 8.66
N VAL A 48 -8.97 35.30 9.49
CA VAL A 48 -7.78 34.56 9.91
C VAL A 48 -6.96 33.85 8.82
N ALA A 49 -5.83 34.50 8.52
CA ALA A 49 -4.67 33.95 7.86
C ALA A 49 -4.24 32.59 8.42
N GLY A 50 -4.51 31.52 7.66
CA GLY A 50 -3.71 30.32 7.67
C GLY A 50 -2.63 30.48 6.60
N THR A 51 -1.38 30.61 7.02
CA THR A 51 -0.15 30.70 6.22
C THR A 51 -0.24 29.99 4.86
N GLN A 52 -0.62 30.75 3.83
CA GLN A 52 -0.41 30.37 2.44
C GLN A 52 1.04 30.68 2.10
N LEU A 53 1.93 29.76 2.42
CA LEU A 53 3.26 29.74 1.81
C LEU A 53 3.04 29.42 0.32
N GLY A 54 3.05 30.46 -0.50
CA GLY A 54 2.79 30.43 -1.92
C GLY A 54 3.81 29.60 -2.70
N LEU A 55 3.44 28.36 -3.03
CA LEU A 55 4.07 27.53 -4.05
C LEU A 55 2.98 26.82 -4.87
N SER A 56 2.49 27.51 -5.92
CA SER A 56 1.51 27.04 -6.93
C SER A 56 0.11 26.66 -6.40
N GLY A 57 -0.93 26.74 -7.24
CA GLY A 57 -2.32 26.36 -6.91
C GLY A 57 -2.56 24.87 -6.64
N ARG A 58 -1.56 24.13 -6.14
CA ARG A 58 -1.62 22.71 -5.80
C ARG A 58 -1.55 22.52 -4.29
N SER A 59 -2.57 21.87 -3.74
CA SER A 59 -2.67 21.59 -2.30
C SER A 59 -1.59 20.60 -1.83
N TRP A 60 -1.31 20.59 -0.53
CA TRP A 60 -0.43 19.59 0.08
C TRP A 60 -0.91 18.15 -0.17
N GLU A 61 -2.24 17.96 -0.28
CA GLU A 61 -2.84 16.68 -0.66
C GLU A 61 -2.39 16.22 -2.06
N TYR A 62 -2.30 17.15 -3.02
CA TYR A 62 -1.81 16.84 -4.36
C TYR A 62 -0.37 16.32 -4.29
N TRP A 63 0.54 17.07 -3.66
CA TRP A 63 1.95 16.66 -3.59
C TRP A 63 2.15 15.35 -2.86
N LEU A 64 1.48 15.16 -1.71
CA LEU A 64 1.52 13.88 -1.01
C LEU A 64 1.00 12.73 -1.86
N SER A 65 -0.07 12.95 -2.65
CA SER A 65 -0.59 11.93 -3.58
C SER A 65 0.42 11.59 -4.67
N GLN A 66 1.12 12.59 -5.22
CA GLN A 66 2.15 12.36 -6.23
C GLN A 66 3.34 11.61 -5.66
N VAL A 67 3.79 11.96 -4.45
CA VAL A 67 4.87 11.23 -3.76
C VAL A 67 4.47 9.79 -3.50
N GLN A 68 3.29 9.56 -2.91
CA GLN A 68 2.79 8.21 -2.63
C GLN A 68 2.70 7.35 -3.90
N ARG A 69 2.28 7.99 -4.98
CA ARG A 69 2.09 7.42 -6.30
C ARG A 69 3.47 7.07 -6.90
N TYR A 70 4.31 8.05 -7.18
CA TYR A 70 5.55 7.87 -7.94
C TYR A 70 6.68 7.18 -7.17
N SER A 71 6.65 7.17 -5.83
CA SER A 71 7.63 6.42 -5.05
C SER A 71 7.50 4.90 -5.19
N THR A 72 6.47 4.40 -5.88
CA THR A 72 6.30 2.95 -6.15
C THR A 72 7.12 2.43 -7.33
N TYR A 73 7.62 3.30 -8.22
CA TYR A 73 8.35 2.84 -9.41
C TYR A 73 9.68 2.14 -9.06
N PRO A 74 10.59 2.75 -8.27
CA PRO A 74 11.87 2.12 -8.00
C PRO A 74 11.73 0.77 -7.24
N PRO A 75 10.90 0.66 -6.18
CA PRO A 75 10.64 -0.62 -5.52
C PRO A 75 9.97 -1.66 -6.44
N SER A 76 9.16 -1.26 -7.42
CA SER A 76 8.56 -2.20 -8.38
C SER A 76 9.59 -2.83 -9.30
N ILE A 77 10.59 -2.06 -9.73
CA ILE A 77 11.73 -2.57 -10.53
C ILE A 77 12.53 -3.54 -9.68
N PHE A 78 12.89 -3.14 -8.46
CA PHE A 78 13.57 -4.01 -7.49
C PHE A 78 12.81 -5.31 -7.25
N PHE A 79 11.49 -5.23 -7.08
CA PHE A 79 10.63 -6.38 -6.86
C PHE A 79 10.66 -7.37 -8.04
N GLY A 80 10.58 -6.89 -9.28
CA GLY A 80 10.68 -7.75 -10.46
C GLY A 80 12.03 -8.45 -10.54
N LEU A 81 13.10 -7.69 -10.31
CA LEU A 81 14.47 -8.18 -10.22
C LEU A 81 14.65 -9.23 -9.10
N HIS A 82 14.05 -8.99 -7.93
CA HIS A 82 14.08 -9.91 -6.80
C HIS A 82 13.28 -11.19 -7.07
N LEU A 83 12.10 -11.10 -7.71
CA LEU A 83 11.32 -12.25 -8.16
C LEU A 83 12.11 -13.13 -9.15
N VAL A 84 12.81 -12.51 -10.10
CA VAL A 84 13.66 -13.24 -11.06
C VAL A 84 14.73 -14.04 -10.33
N ASN A 85 15.47 -13.40 -9.43
CA ASN A 85 16.63 -14.03 -8.79
C ASN A 85 16.28 -15.00 -7.66
N THR A 86 15.19 -14.76 -6.94
CA THR A 86 14.79 -15.62 -5.80
C THR A 86 13.73 -16.64 -6.14
N SER A 87 13.17 -16.58 -7.36
CA SER A 87 12.18 -17.54 -7.81
C SER A 87 12.43 -18.07 -9.20
N LEU A 88 12.45 -17.23 -10.24
CA LEU A 88 12.45 -17.74 -11.63
C LEU A 88 13.75 -18.46 -11.98
N ILE A 89 14.89 -17.92 -11.58
CA ILE A 89 16.20 -18.53 -11.81
C ILE A 89 16.35 -19.84 -11.01
N PRO A 90 16.05 -19.88 -9.69
CA PRO A 90 15.98 -21.14 -8.96
C PRO A 90 15.05 -22.16 -9.58
N LEU A 91 13.87 -21.72 -10.04
CA LEU A 91 12.89 -22.60 -10.69
C LEU A 91 13.39 -23.11 -12.05
N ALA A 92 14.15 -22.32 -12.81
CA ALA A 92 14.69 -22.73 -14.10
C ALA A 92 15.91 -23.64 -13.98
N THR A 93 16.80 -23.36 -13.03
CA THR A 93 18.05 -24.10 -12.83
C THR A 93 17.88 -25.33 -11.94
N GLN A 94 16.84 -25.36 -11.10
CA GLN A 94 16.63 -26.39 -10.07
C GLN A 94 17.86 -26.59 -9.16
N SER A 95 18.72 -25.57 -9.05
CA SER A 95 19.98 -25.64 -8.31
C SER A 95 20.30 -24.32 -7.63
N ILE A 96 20.65 -24.39 -6.34
CA ILE A 96 21.05 -23.23 -5.53
C ILE A 96 22.39 -22.69 -6.01
N GLU A 97 23.40 -23.55 -6.15
CA GLU A 97 24.75 -23.17 -6.57
C GLU A 97 24.74 -22.48 -7.95
N ALA A 98 24.00 -23.05 -8.91
CA ALA A 98 23.84 -22.43 -10.23
C ALA A 98 23.14 -21.07 -10.14
N SER A 99 22.12 -20.94 -9.29
CA SER A 99 21.37 -19.70 -9.11
C SER A 99 22.16 -18.60 -8.40
N GLU A 100 23.05 -18.95 -7.48
CA GLU A 100 23.85 -17.98 -6.75
C GLU A 100 24.76 -17.16 -7.67
N THR A 101 25.29 -17.79 -8.72
CA THR A 101 26.09 -17.09 -9.74
C THR A 101 25.32 -15.93 -10.38
N TYR A 102 24.03 -16.12 -10.68
CA TYR A 102 23.18 -15.05 -11.24
C TYR A 102 22.81 -13.98 -10.22
N LEU A 103 22.69 -14.34 -8.94
CA LEU A 103 22.52 -13.36 -7.87
C LEU A 103 23.74 -12.46 -7.72
N LEU A 104 24.95 -12.98 -7.91
CA LEU A 104 26.18 -12.18 -7.88
C LEU A 104 26.18 -11.11 -8.99
N LEU A 105 25.64 -11.43 -10.17
CA LEU A 105 25.55 -10.48 -11.29
C LEU A 105 24.69 -9.27 -10.95
N THR A 106 23.65 -9.47 -10.14
CA THR A 106 22.69 -8.41 -9.79
C THR A 106 23.01 -7.75 -8.45
N ARG A 107 23.93 -8.30 -7.66
CA ARG A 107 24.40 -7.77 -6.38
C ARG A 107 24.87 -6.30 -6.42
N PRO A 108 25.59 -5.82 -7.45
CA PRO A 108 25.96 -4.40 -7.56
C PRO A 108 24.75 -3.46 -7.62
N ILE A 109 23.62 -3.92 -8.15
CA ILE A 109 22.38 -3.12 -8.24
C ILE A 109 21.70 -3.04 -6.86
N TYR A 110 21.75 -4.11 -6.06
CA TYR A 110 21.03 -4.21 -4.78
C TYR A 110 21.82 -3.79 -3.54
N GLN A 111 23.16 -3.83 -3.60
CA GLN A 111 24.02 -3.60 -2.43
C GLN A 111 24.92 -2.38 -2.58
N ALA A 112 24.75 -1.59 -3.65
CA ALA A 112 25.51 -0.35 -3.83
C ALA A 112 25.13 0.69 -2.76
N PRO A 113 26.11 1.27 -2.02
CA PRO A 113 25.85 2.09 -0.83
C PRO A 113 24.91 3.28 -1.02
N VAL A 114 24.88 3.86 -2.23
CA VAL A 114 24.01 4.99 -2.58
C VAL A 114 22.76 4.53 -3.34
N LEU A 115 22.91 3.53 -4.20
CA LEU A 115 21.85 3.09 -5.10
C LEU A 115 20.74 2.35 -4.35
N GLU A 116 21.09 1.52 -3.37
CA GLU A 116 20.10 0.79 -2.58
C GLU A 116 19.18 1.72 -1.77
N PRO A 117 19.69 2.71 -1.00
CA PRO A 117 18.81 3.66 -0.33
C PRO A 117 17.95 4.48 -1.30
N ALA A 118 18.51 4.87 -2.46
CA ALA A 118 17.79 5.67 -3.45
C ALA A 118 16.68 4.89 -4.18
N LEU A 119 16.89 3.60 -4.47
CA LEU A 119 15.93 2.76 -5.17
C LEU A 119 14.93 2.05 -4.25
N LEU A 120 15.31 1.78 -3.00
CA LEU A 120 14.52 0.96 -2.10
C LEU A 120 14.08 1.72 -0.86
N THR A 121 15.03 2.16 -0.02
CA THR A 121 14.72 2.70 1.31
C THR A 121 13.94 4.00 1.25
N VAL A 122 14.45 5.00 0.54
CA VAL A 122 13.81 6.32 0.45
C VAL A 122 12.44 6.22 -0.23
N PRO A 123 12.26 5.53 -1.37
CA PRO A 123 10.94 5.42 -2.00
C PRO A 123 9.92 4.66 -1.15
N ILE A 124 10.32 3.59 -0.44
CA ILE A 124 9.41 2.85 0.46
C ILE A 124 8.99 3.71 1.65
N LEU A 125 9.94 4.39 2.30
CA LEU A 125 9.62 5.29 3.40
C LEU A 125 8.73 6.44 2.94
N ALA A 126 9.02 7.02 1.78
CA ALA A 126 8.21 8.07 1.17
C ALA A 126 6.78 7.55 0.87
N HIS A 127 6.63 6.33 0.37
CA HIS A 127 5.32 5.72 0.10
C HIS A 127 4.49 5.56 1.38
N ILE A 128 5.12 5.02 2.44
CA ILE A 128 4.45 4.76 3.72
C ILE A 128 4.09 6.09 4.38
N ALA A 129 5.04 7.03 4.49
CA ALA A 129 4.85 8.31 5.15
C ALA A 129 3.80 9.17 4.45
N SER A 130 3.86 9.29 3.12
CA SER A 130 2.87 10.06 2.36
C SER A 130 1.48 9.44 2.43
N GLY A 131 1.38 8.10 2.39
CA GLY A 131 0.12 7.40 2.60
C GLY A 131 -0.48 7.61 3.99
N ILE A 132 0.33 7.59 5.04
CA ILE A 132 -0.13 7.86 6.41
C ILE A 132 -0.60 9.32 6.51
N ALA A 133 0.20 10.27 6.01
CA ALA A 133 -0.14 11.70 6.02
C ALA A 133 -1.45 11.97 5.28
N LEU A 134 -1.65 11.40 4.08
CA LEU A 134 -2.89 11.55 3.31
C LEU A 134 -4.13 11.07 4.07
N ARG A 135 -4.02 10.00 4.84
CA ARG A 135 -5.15 9.52 5.66
C ARG A 135 -5.49 10.52 6.77
N PHE A 136 -4.50 11.08 7.44
CA PHE A 136 -4.73 12.12 8.44
C PHE A 136 -5.32 13.40 7.85
N VAL A 137 -4.79 13.86 6.71
CA VAL A 137 -5.29 15.07 6.04
C VAL A 137 -6.73 14.87 5.56
N ARG A 138 -7.02 13.75 4.88
CA ARG A 138 -8.39 13.43 4.40
C ARG A 138 -9.37 13.26 5.56
N GLN A 139 -8.95 12.60 6.63
CA GLN A 139 -9.79 12.44 7.82
C GLN A 139 -10.08 13.80 8.48
N SER A 140 -9.07 14.67 8.57
CA SER A 140 -9.23 16.02 9.13
C SER A 140 -10.16 16.87 8.28
N ARG A 141 -10.05 16.79 6.95
CA ARG A 141 -10.97 17.47 6.03
C ARG A 141 -12.39 16.93 6.14
N CYS A 142 -12.59 15.60 6.16
CA CYS A 142 -13.91 15.03 6.40
C CYS A 142 -14.51 15.53 7.71
N ALA A 143 -13.74 15.57 8.79
CA ALA A 143 -14.23 16.09 10.07
C ALA A 143 -14.65 17.56 9.99
N ARG A 144 -13.94 18.39 9.24
CA ARG A 144 -14.31 19.80 9.01
C ARG A 144 -15.57 19.92 8.16
N LEU A 145 -15.69 19.16 7.07
CA LEU A 145 -16.85 19.18 6.18
C LEU A 145 -18.15 18.76 6.88
N TYR A 146 -18.07 17.79 7.80
CA TYR A 146 -19.23 17.31 8.55
C TYR A 146 -19.44 18.04 9.88
N GLY A 147 -18.75 19.16 10.14
CA GLY A 147 -18.92 19.92 11.39
C GLY A 147 -18.64 19.11 12.65
N ALA A 148 -17.70 18.15 12.61
CA ALA A 148 -17.41 17.29 13.74
C ALA A 148 -16.53 18.01 14.78
N GLU A 149 -17.19 18.79 15.63
CA GLU A 149 -16.58 19.61 16.67
C GLU A 149 -16.11 18.78 17.87
N THR A 150 -16.84 17.71 18.21
CA THR A 150 -16.50 16.85 19.36
C THR A 150 -15.56 15.70 18.99
N ARG A 151 -14.76 15.24 19.97
CA ARG A 151 -13.91 14.04 19.81
C ARG A 151 -14.74 12.79 19.49
N GLN A 152 -15.95 12.68 20.03
CA GLN A 152 -16.84 11.54 19.80
C GLN A 152 -17.35 11.50 18.36
N GLN A 153 -17.81 12.63 17.82
CA GLN A 153 -18.20 12.76 16.41
C GLN A 153 -17.04 12.43 15.46
N ARG A 154 -15.83 12.95 15.73
CA ARG A 154 -14.64 12.62 14.92
C ARG A 154 -14.30 11.12 14.96
N LYS A 155 -14.45 10.46 16.11
CA LYS A 155 -14.25 9.01 16.23
C LYS A 155 -15.32 8.21 15.50
N ALA A 156 -16.57 8.65 15.55
CA ALA A 156 -17.67 8.04 14.81
C ALA A 156 -17.44 8.12 13.29
N LEU A 157 -17.03 9.29 12.77
CA LEU A 157 -16.66 9.47 11.37
C LEU A 157 -15.47 8.59 10.97
N ARG A 158 -14.43 8.51 11.81
CA ARG A 158 -13.28 7.62 11.57
C ARG A 158 -13.69 6.15 11.50
N ARG A 159 -14.64 5.73 12.34
CA ARG A 159 -15.14 4.36 12.35
C ARG A 159 -16.01 4.06 11.13
N SER A 160 -16.80 5.04 10.69
CA SER A 160 -17.61 4.96 9.48
C SER A 160 -16.73 4.84 8.23
N ASN A 161 -15.63 5.59 8.17
CA ASN A 161 -14.67 5.54 7.08
C ASN A 161 -13.75 4.31 7.22
N ARG A 162 -14.22 3.15 6.74
CA ARG A 162 -13.46 1.89 6.77
C ARG A 162 -12.21 2.00 5.88
N SER A 163 -11.04 1.73 6.46
CA SER A 163 -9.79 1.66 5.70
C SER A 163 -9.88 0.62 4.59
N SER A 164 -9.46 0.99 3.37
CA SER A 164 -9.43 0.07 2.23
C SER A 164 -8.62 -1.20 2.54
N ILE A 165 -9.00 -2.33 1.93
CA ILE A 165 -8.28 -3.61 2.04
C ILE A 165 -6.79 -3.41 1.68
N GLN A 166 -6.52 -2.60 0.66
CA GLN A 166 -5.17 -2.25 0.23
C GLN A 166 -4.34 -1.60 1.34
N ALA A 167 -4.95 -0.69 2.12
CA ALA A 167 -4.29 -0.05 3.25
C ALA A 167 -4.00 -1.05 4.37
N LYS A 168 -4.95 -1.95 4.67
CA LYS A 168 -4.77 -3.00 5.68
C LYS A 168 -3.61 -3.92 5.31
N LEU A 169 -3.57 -4.37 4.06
CA LEU A 169 -2.47 -5.21 3.55
C LEU A 169 -1.13 -4.50 3.62
N GLY A 170 -1.09 -3.20 3.30
CA GLY A 170 0.13 -2.40 3.48
C GLY A 170 0.62 -2.38 4.93
N TYR A 171 -0.27 -2.15 5.90
CA TYR A 171 0.10 -2.19 7.32
C TYR A 171 0.52 -3.57 7.80
N PHE A 172 -0.12 -4.64 7.32
CA PHE A 172 0.33 -6.00 7.61
C PHE A 172 1.67 -6.32 6.97
N PHE A 173 1.94 -5.82 5.76
CA PHE A 173 3.18 -6.09 5.04
C PHE A 173 4.40 -5.44 5.69
N VAL A 174 4.27 -4.25 6.29
CA VAL A 174 5.38 -3.53 6.94
C VAL A 174 6.18 -4.38 7.94
N PRO A 175 5.59 -5.05 8.95
CA PRO A 175 6.36 -5.87 9.88
C PRO A 175 7.01 -7.09 9.21
N PHE A 176 6.38 -7.72 8.22
CA PHE A 176 7.02 -8.79 7.46
C PHE A 176 8.22 -8.25 6.66
N LEU A 177 8.07 -7.13 5.96
CA LEU A 177 9.18 -6.52 5.24
C LEU A 177 10.31 -6.09 6.19
N GLY A 178 9.97 -5.50 7.34
CA GLY A 178 10.94 -5.11 8.35
C GLY A 178 11.73 -6.31 8.87
N LEU A 179 11.06 -7.44 9.13
CA LEU A 179 11.72 -8.67 9.54
C LEU A 179 12.58 -9.27 8.42
N HIS A 180 12.11 -9.23 7.17
CA HIS A 180 12.89 -9.63 6.01
C HIS A 180 14.21 -8.83 5.92
N VAL A 181 14.13 -7.51 6.04
CA VAL A 181 15.29 -6.60 6.01
C VAL A 181 16.19 -6.82 7.23
N LEU A 182 15.62 -7.04 8.41
CA LEU A 182 16.38 -7.33 9.62
C LEU A 182 17.26 -8.58 9.43
N VAL A 183 16.67 -9.67 8.96
CA VAL A 183 17.34 -10.97 8.80
C VAL A 183 18.34 -10.98 7.63
N ASN A 184 18.01 -10.31 6.52
CA ASN A 184 18.78 -10.43 5.27
C ASN A 184 19.68 -9.23 4.98
N ARG A 185 19.58 -8.13 5.74
CA ARG A 185 20.40 -6.93 5.53
C ARG A 185 21.06 -6.47 6.82
N ILE A 186 20.28 -6.17 7.86
CA ILE A 186 20.77 -5.52 9.09
C ILE A 186 21.61 -6.49 9.93
N GLY A 187 21.13 -7.72 10.15
CA GLY A 187 21.86 -8.74 10.91
C GLY A 187 23.22 -9.08 10.30
N PRO A 188 23.30 -9.45 9.01
CA PRO A 188 24.56 -9.67 8.32
C PRO A 188 25.48 -8.45 8.38
N TRP A 189 24.95 -7.24 8.17
CA TRP A 189 25.75 -6.02 8.27
C TRP A 189 26.33 -5.80 9.67
N TYR A 190 25.59 -6.14 10.72
CA TYR A 190 26.05 -6.02 12.10
C TYR A 190 27.15 -7.02 12.46
N VAL A 191 27.09 -8.25 11.93
CA VAL A 191 28.04 -9.33 12.25
C VAL A 191 29.26 -9.34 11.33
N ASP A 192 29.03 -9.25 10.02
CA ASP A 192 30.06 -9.42 8.98
C ASP A 192 30.53 -8.07 8.40
N GLY A 193 29.94 -6.94 8.82
CA GLY A 193 30.22 -5.61 8.25
C GLY A 193 29.61 -5.38 6.86
N GLY A 194 28.84 -6.34 6.35
CA GLY A 194 28.19 -6.30 5.04
C GLY A 194 27.14 -7.40 4.86
N SER A 195 26.51 -7.48 3.69
CA SER A 195 25.54 -8.56 3.38
C SER A 195 25.99 -9.41 2.19
N SER A 196 27.29 -9.51 1.97
CA SER A 196 27.88 -10.33 0.90
C SER A 196 27.77 -11.84 1.19
N SER A 197 27.68 -12.23 2.45
CA SER A 197 27.44 -13.61 2.92
C SER A 197 25.98 -14.07 2.73
N VAL A 198 25.08 -13.14 2.38
CA VAL A 198 23.66 -13.43 2.14
C VAL A 198 23.47 -13.89 0.70
N GLY A 199 23.17 -15.18 0.55
CA GLY A 199 22.85 -15.85 -0.70
C GLY A 199 21.59 -16.70 -0.60
N LEU A 200 21.36 -17.57 -1.58
CA LEU A 200 20.27 -18.53 -1.53
C LEU A 200 20.56 -19.64 -0.52
N GLY A 201 21.83 -20.02 -0.36
CA GLY A 201 22.28 -20.97 0.67
C GLY A 201 21.97 -20.48 2.09
N TYR A 202 22.16 -19.19 2.37
CA TYR A 202 21.77 -18.59 3.66
C TYR A 202 20.27 -18.77 3.92
N VAL A 203 19.41 -18.38 2.95
CA VAL A 203 17.96 -18.51 3.08
C VAL A 203 17.54 -19.99 3.21
N ALA A 204 18.13 -20.87 2.41
CA ALA A 204 17.89 -22.31 2.46
C ALA A 204 18.22 -22.90 3.84
N HIS A 205 19.37 -22.50 4.41
CA HIS A 205 19.79 -22.93 5.75
C HIS A 205 18.78 -22.48 6.81
N GLY A 206 18.34 -21.22 6.78
CA GLY A 206 17.32 -20.72 7.71
C GLY A 206 15.98 -21.45 7.60
N VAL A 207 15.54 -21.76 6.37
CA VAL A 207 14.33 -22.58 6.13
C VAL A 207 14.54 -24.00 6.66
N ALA A 208 15.70 -24.62 6.41
CA ALA A 208 15.97 -25.99 6.84
C ALA A 208 15.98 -26.15 8.36
N ARG A 209 16.38 -25.12 9.10
CA ARG A 209 16.35 -25.13 10.57
C ARG A 209 14.96 -25.03 11.17
N SER A 210 14.12 -24.16 10.64
CA SER A 210 12.74 -24.01 11.14
C SER A 210 11.74 -24.02 9.99
N PRO A 211 11.51 -25.18 9.35
CA PRO A 211 10.76 -25.26 8.09
C PRO A 211 9.33 -24.74 8.21
N TRP A 212 8.66 -25.03 9.32
CA TRP A 212 7.28 -24.62 9.56
C TRP A 212 7.18 -23.13 9.86
N THR A 213 8.00 -22.61 10.76
CA THR A 213 7.95 -21.20 11.17
C THR A 213 8.37 -20.28 10.03
N VAL A 214 9.53 -20.55 9.44
CA VAL A 214 10.10 -19.75 8.35
C VAL A 214 9.28 -19.95 7.08
N GLY A 215 8.85 -21.18 6.77
CA GLY A 215 7.97 -21.47 5.64
C GLY A 215 6.62 -20.75 5.73
N ALA A 216 5.92 -20.86 6.86
CA ALA A 216 4.64 -20.17 7.07
C ALA A 216 4.80 -18.65 6.98
N TRP A 217 5.89 -18.11 7.53
CA TRP A 217 6.23 -16.70 7.42
C TRP A 217 6.42 -16.27 5.96
N TYR A 218 7.18 -17.02 5.15
CA TYR A 218 7.39 -16.70 3.73
C TYR A 218 6.09 -16.80 2.93
N VAL A 219 5.24 -17.80 3.20
CA VAL A 219 3.91 -17.91 2.56
C VAL A 219 3.07 -16.67 2.86
N ALA A 220 3.00 -16.25 4.12
CA ALA A 220 2.25 -15.06 4.50
C ALA A 220 2.85 -13.78 3.90
N PHE A 221 4.17 -13.61 3.99
CA PHE A 221 4.90 -12.45 3.48
C PHE A 221 4.71 -12.26 1.98
N VAL A 222 4.94 -13.33 1.20
CA VAL A 222 4.79 -13.31 -0.25
C VAL A 222 3.32 -13.11 -0.63
N GLY A 223 2.38 -13.83 -0.01
CA GLY A 223 0.97 -13.70 -0.33
C GLY A 223 0.41 -12.29 -0.07
N ILE A 224 0.69 -11.73 1.11
CA ILE A 224 0.27 -10.36 1.47
C ILE A 224 0.97 -9.34 0.56
N GLY A 225 2.27 -9.52 0.31
CA GLY A 225 3.07 -8.65 -0.55
C GLY A 225 2.55 -8.61 -1.98
N VAL A 226 2.44 -9.77 -2.64
CA VAL A 226 1.94 -9.88 -4.03
C VAL A 226 0.54 -9.28 -4.14
N TRP A 227 -0.37 -9.55 -3.18
CA TRP A 227 -1.69 -8.92 -3.21
C TRP A 227 -1.59 -7.40 -3.13
N HIS A 228 -0.75 -6.86 -2.24
CA HIS A 228 -0.54 -5.42 -2.12
C HIS A 228 0.02 -4.83 -3.43
N PHE A 229 1.01 -5.44 -4.07
CA PHE A 229 1.57 -4.93 -5.33
C PHE A 229 0.57 -5.00 -6.49
N VAL A 230 -0.07 -6.16 -6.71
CA VAL A 230 -1.04 -6.34 -7.80
C VAL A 230 -2.26 -5.45 -7.60
N GLY A 231 -2.78 -5.33 -6.37
CA GLY A 231 -3.86 -4.41 -6.03
C GLY A 231 -3.47 -2.94 -6.22
N GLY A 232 -2.19 -2.61 -5.98
CA GLY A 232 -1.61 -1.29 -6.21
C GLY A 232 -1.51 -0.95 -7.69
N TRP A 233 -1.01 -1.87 -8.52
CA TRP A 233 -0.97 -1.71 -9.98
C TRP A 233 -2.36 -1.61 -10.59
N ALA A 234 -3.33 -2.40 -10.10
CA ALA A 234 -4.72 -2.26 -10.54
C ALA A 234 -5.30 -0.89 -10.18
N HIS A 235 -4.94 -0.34 -9.02
CA HIS A 235 -5.29 1.04 -8.68
C HIS A 235 -4.63 2.05 -9.61
N TRP A 236 -3.34 1.86 -9.92
CA TRP A 236 -2.57 2.71 -10.83
C TRP A 236 -3.16 2.79 -12.24
N MET A 237 -3.65 1.65 -12.75
CA MET A 237 -4.30 1.54 -14.05
C MET A 237 -5.73 2.14 -14.06
N GLY A 238 -6.16 2.80 -12.99
CA GLY A 238 -7.48 3.45 -12.89
C GLY A 238 -8.65 2.48 -12.62
N TRP A 239 -8.40 1.19 -12.39
CA TRP A 239 -9.50 0.21 -12.26
C TRP A 239 -10.37 0.45 -11.02
N ARG A 240 -9.81 1.08 -9.97
CA ARG A 240 -10.57 1.47 -8.76
C ARG A 240 -11.35 2.77 -8.95
N GLU A 241 -10.80 3.75 -9.68
CA GLU A 241 -11.49 5.00 -10.00
C GLU A 241 -12.75 4.69 -10.83
N MET A 242 -12.62 3.81 -11.81
CA MET A 242 -13.75 3.29 -12.58
C MET A 242 -14.77 2.57 -11.68
N ALA A 243 -14.31 1.75 -10.73
CA ALA A 243 -15.22 1.05 -9.81
C ALA A 243 -15.94 1.99 -8.83
N THR A 244 -15.33 3.10 -8.42
CA THR A 244 -15.99 4.13 -7.60
C THR A 244 -16.99 4.95 -8.41
N LEU A 245 -16.65 5.32 -9.66
CA LEU A 245 -17.57 5.99 -10.57
C LEU A 245 -18.81 5.13 -10.86
N ASP A 246 -18.61 3.83 -11.08
CA ASP A 246 -19.70 2.86 -11.27
C ASP A 246 -20.66 2.83 -10.06
N ARG A 247 -20.13 2.89 -8.83
CA ARG A 247 -20.95 2.91 -7.59
C ARG A 247 -21.64 4.25 -7.35
N ALA A 248 -20.99 5.37 -7.67
CA ALA A 248 -21.61 6.69 -7.57
C ALA A 248 -22.80 6.81 -8.54
N MET A 249 -22.64 6.30 -9.76
CA MET A 249 -23.74 6.19 -10.73
C MET A 249 -24.88 5.28 -10.25
N GLU A 250 -24.59 4.23 -9.50
CA GLU A 250 -25.60 3.35 -8.89
C GLU A 250 -26.38 4.06 -7.78
N LYS A 251 -25.70 4.77 -6.86
CA LYS A 251 -26.35 5.52 -5.78
C LYS A 251 -27.25 6.66 -6.29
N ARG A 252 -26.83 7.36 -7.34
CA ARG A 252 -27.63 8.43 -7.99
C ARG A 252 -28.93 7.94 -8.64
N ARG A 253 -29.02 6.66 -9.00
CA ARG A 253 -30.20 6.10 -9.68
C ARG A 253 -31.31 5.61 -8.73
N GLY A 254 -31.08 5.65 -7.41
CA GLY A 254 -32.08 5.36 -6.38
C GLY A 254 -32.51 3.89 -6.28
N ALA A 255 -33.12 3.52 -5.15
CA ALA A 255 -33.55 2.14 -4.85
C ALA A 255 -34.59 1.57 -5.84
N THR A 256 -35.32 2.44 -6.54
CA THR A 256 -36.33 2.08 -7.54
C THR A 256 -35.74 1.56 -8.85
N ALA A 257 -34.47 1.89 -9.17
CA ALA A 257 -33.78 1.34 -10.34
C ALA A 257 -33.30 -0.12 -10.13
N GLY A 258 -33.27 -0.61 -8.89
CA GLY A 258 -32.86 -1.98 -8.56
C GLY A 258 -33.98 -3.02 -8.67
N PHE A 259 -35.25 -2.59 -8.75
CA PHE A 259 -36.41 -3.50 -8.79
C PHE A 259 -36.70 -4.05 -10.20
N LEU A 260 -36.33 -3.29 -11.24
CA LEU A 260 -36.35 -3.74 -12.64
C LEU A 260 -34.91 -3.92 -13.06
N GLY A 261 -34.44 -5.17 -13.16
CA GLY A 261 -33.07 -5.52 -13.50
C GLY A 261 -32.58 -4.81 -14.76
N ASN A 262 -31.97 -3.64 -14.60
CA ASN A 262 -31.47 -2.86 -15.70
C ASN A 262 -30.25 -3.59 -16.29
N PRO A 263 -30.26 -3.97 -17.59
CA PRO A 263 -29.16 -4.71 -18.21
C PRO A 263 -27.81 -3.98 -18.04
N GLN A 264 -27.82 -2.65 -17.97
CA GLN A 264 -26.61 -1.84 -17.73
C GLN A 264 -26.04 -2.01 -16.31
N GLN A 265 -26.88 -2.21 -15.29
CA GLN A 265 -26.43 -2.43 -13.91
C GLN A 265 -25.81 -3.82 -13.76
N VAL A 266 -26.46 -4.82 -14.35
CA VAL A 266 -25.95 -6.20 -14.41
C VAL A 266 -24.59 -6.22 -15.11
N GLU A 267 -24.45 -5.57 -16.26
CA GLU A 267 -23.18 -5.49 -17.00
C GLU A 267 -22.05 -4.86 -16.18
N ARG A 268 -22.33 -3.78 -15.43
CA ARG A 268 -21.34 -3.13 -14.54
C ARG A 268 -20.89 -4.05 -13.40
N LEU A 269 -21.82 -4.75 -12.76
CA LEU A 269 -21.50 -5.74 -11.73
C LEU A 269 -20.64 -6.88 -12.29
N HIS A 270 -20.95 -7.35 -13.50
CA HIS A 270 -20.12 -8.33 -14.20
C HIS A 270 -18.70 -7.80 -14.48
N ARG A 271 -18.57 -6.55 -14.93
CA ARG A 271 -17.25 -5.90 -15.16
C ARG A 271 -16.46 -5.78 -13.86
N GLN A 272 -17.08 -5.34 -12.77
CA GLN A 272 -16.42 -5.25 -11.45
C GLN A 272 -16.00 -6.62 -10.93
N LYS A 273 -16.89 -7.63 -11.02
CA LYS A 273 -16.61 -9.01 -10.63
C LYS A 273 -15.45 -9.58 -11.45
N ARG A 274 -15.47 -9.39 -12.78
CA ARG A 274 -14.38 -9.80 -13.69
C ARG A 274 -13.04 -9.18 -13.29
N ARG A 275 -12.99 -7.87 -13.02
CA ARG A 275 -11.76 -7.19 -12.56
C ARG A 275 -11.25 -7.78 -11.25
N ARG A 276 -12.14 -8.06 -10.29
CA ARG A 276 -11.75 -8.70 -9.02
C ARG A 276 -11.18 -10.10 -9.23
N TRP A 277 -11.79 -10.92 -10.10
CA TRP A 277 -11.28 -12.24 -10.44
C TRP A 277 -9.93 -12.18 -11.15
N ILE A 278 -9.72 -11.20 -12.03
CA ILE A 278 -8.41 -10.99 -12.67
C ILE A 278 -7.36 -10.64 -11.62
N ILE A 279 -7.63 -9.69 -10.72
CA ILE A 279 -6.71 -9.31 -9.64
C ILE A 279 -6.39 -10.52 -8.75
N ALA A 280 -7.42 -11.25 -8.32
CA ALA A 280 -7.24 -12.45 -7.49
C ALA A 280 -6.45 -13.53 -8.24
N GLY A 281 -6.77 -13.78 -9.51
CA GLY A 281 -6.08 -14.76 -10.35
C GLY A 281 -4.60 -14.42 -10.55
N ILE A 282 -4.28 -13.17 -10.88
CA ILE A 282 -2.88 -12.70 -10.99
C ILE A 282 -2.16 -12.82 -9.65
N THR A 283 -2.84 -12.48 -8.55
CA THR A 283 -2.24 -12.57 -7.22
C THR A 283 -1.91 -14.01 -6.83
N VAL A 284 -2.86 -14.93 -7.05
CA VAL A 284 -2.66 -16.36 -6.77
C VAL A 284 -1.56 -16.93 -7.66
N ALA A 285 -1.58 -16.64 -8.97
CA ALA A 285 -0.57 -17.10 -9.90
C ALA A 285 0.83 -16.56 -9.55
N GLY A 286 0.94 -15.26 -9.26
CA GLY A 286 2.20 -14.63 -8.87
C GLY A 286 2.75 -15.16 -7.54
N THR A 287 1.87 -15.37 -6.55
CA THR A 287 2.24 -15.97 -5.26
C THR A 287 2.72 -17.41 -5.44
N ALA A 288 1.98 -18.22 -6.19
CA ALA A 288 2.33 -19.61 -6.45
C ALA A 288 3.67 -19.71 -7.20
N LEU A 289 3.87 -18.87 -8.23
CA LEU A 289 5.10 -18.82 -8.99
C LEU A 289 6.29 -18.50 -8.09
N TRP A 290 6.17 -17.47 -7.24
CA TRP A 290 7.24 -17.08 -6.33
C TRP A 290 7.56 -18.16 -5.30
N LEU A 291 6.53 -18.71 -4.65
CA LEU A 291 6.74 -19.77 -3.65
C LEU A 291 7.30 -21.05 -4.29
N SER A 292 7.01 -21.32 -5.56
CA SER A 292 7.55 -22.50 -6.26
C SER A 292 9.07 -22.42 -6.41
N GLY A 293 9.64 -21.26 -6.75
CA GLY A 293 11.10 -21.11 -6.77
C GLY A 293 11.68 -20.91 -5.38
N GLY A 294 11.08 -20.02 -4.58
CA GLY A 294 11.60 -19.64 -3.27
C GLY A 294 11.51 -20.74 -2.20
N LEU A 295 10.35 -21.36 -2.00
CA LEU A 295 10.24 -22.49 -1.05
C LEU A 295 10.41 -23.84 -1.74
N GLY A 296 9.94 -23.97 -2.99
CA GLY A 296 9.98 -25.24 -3.70
C GLY A 296 11.39 -25.66 -4.14
N VAL A 297 12.27 -24.73 -4.48
CA VAL A 297 13.67 -25.02 -4.82
C VAL A 297 14.60 -24.57 -3.69
N VAL A 298 14.62 -23.27 -3.38
CA VAL A 298 15.59 -22.73 -2.40
C VAL A 298 15.32 -23.27 -1.00
N GLY A 299 14.05 -23.31 -0.56
CA GLY A 299 13.66 -23.88 0.73
C GLY A 299 13.98 -25.38 0.89
N ARG A 300 14.25 -26.10 -0.21
CA ARG A 300 14.68 -27.50 -0.19
C ARG A 300 16.20 -27.68 -0.26
N GLY A 301 16.96 -26.59 -0.21
CA GLY A 301 18.41 -26.61 -0.25
C GLY A 301 19.11 -27.28 0.92
N GLY A 302 18.39 -27.49 2.03
CA GLY A 302 18.94 -28.10 3.22
C GLY A 302 19.85 -27.17 4.02
N LEU A 303 20.52 -27.75 5.02
CA LEU A 303 21.46 -27.04 5.87
C LEU A 303 22.76 -26.80 5.09
N GLY A 304 23.26 -25.57 5.12
CA GLY A 304 24.64 -25.26 4.76
C GLY A 304 25.66 -26.11 5.53
N SER A 305 26.89 -26.18 5.01
CA SER A 305 27.99 -26.93 5.63
C SER A 305 29.24 -26.07 5.81
N GLY A 306 30.19 -26.56 6.62
CA GLY A 306 31.49 -25.93 6.78
C GLY A 306 31.48 -24.64 7.59
N TRP A 307 32.37 -23.71 7.22
CA TRP A 307 32.56 -22.44 7.92
C TRP A 307 31.43 -21.45 7.63
N GLU A 308 30.85 -21.48 6.43
CA GLU A 308 29.74 -20.59 6.02
C GLU A 308 28.51 -20.80 6.89
N ALA A 309 28.13 -22.06 7.13
CA ALA A 309 27.01 -22.38 8.01
C ALA A 309 27.21 -21.84 9.43
N LYS A 310 28.42 -21.96 9.98
CA LYS A 310 28.74 -21.39 11.31
C LYS A 310 28.61 -19.87 11.34
N THR A 311 29.00 -19.19 10.26
CA THR A 311 28.82 -17.75 10.13
C THR A 311 27.33 -17.39 10.08
N TRP A 312 26.54 -18.12 9.29
CA TRP A 312 25.09 -17.94 9.21
C TRP A 312 24.40 -18.15 10.56
N ASP A 313 24.82 -19.17 11.31
CA ASP A 313 24.35 -19.45 12.66
C ASP A 313 24.64 -18.30 13.62
N ASN A 314 25.85 -17.75 13.54
CA ASN A 314 26.23 -16.59 14.31
C ASN A 314 25.31 -15.40 13.98
N ILE A 315 25.06 -15.13 12.70
CA ILE A 315 24.13 -14.08 12.29
C ILE A 315 22.73 -14.31 12.88
N TYR A 316 22.17 -15.51 12.72
CA TYR A 316 20.85 -15.84 13.24
C TYR A 316 20.76 -15.68 14.76
N SER A 317 21.81 -16.06 15.49
CA SER A 317 21.87 -15.95 16.95
C SER A 317 21.76 -14.51 17.46
N GLN A 318 22.20 -13.54 16.65
CA GLN A 318 22.16 -12.12 16.99
C GLN A 318 20.80 -11.47 16.69
N ILE A 319 19.88 -12.18 16.02
CA ILE A 319 18.56 -11.62 15.67
C ILE A 319 17.65 -11.66 16.89
N PRO A 320 17.22 -10.50 17.42
CA PRO A 320 16.36 -10.46 18.60
C PRO A 320 15.08 -11.26 18.38
N LEU A 321 14.67 -12.04 19.38
CA LEU A 321 13.45 -12.86 19.42
C LEU A 321 13.41 -14.07 18.44
N LEU A 322 14.19 -14.07 17.36
CA LEU A 322 14.25 -15.17 16.40
C LEU A 322 15.45 -16.10 16.59
N GLY A 323 16.56 -15.60 17.15
CA GLY A 323 17.76 -16.40 17.40
C GLY A 323 17.49 -17.73 18.11
N PRO A 324 16.69 -17.77 19.19
CA PRO A 324 16.36 -19.03 19.87
C PRO A 324 15.60 -20.06 19.02
N TYR A 325 14.91 -19.64 17.95
CA TYR A 325 14.13 -20.54 17.06
C TYR A 325 14.85 -20.88 15.75
N LEU A 326 15.83 -20.06 15.38
CA LEU A 326 16.64 -20.21 14.17
C LEU A 326 18.00 -20.87 14.43
N VAL A 327 18.37 -21.09 15.70
CA VAL A 327 19.65 -21.69 16.10
C VAL A 327 19.46 -22.95 16.98
N SER A 328 18.25 -23.19 17.51
CA SER A 328 17.87 -24.42 18.20
C SER A 328 17.71 -25.60 17.26
#